data_AF-A0A5N0YRS7-F1
#
_entry.id   AF-A0A5N0YRS7-F1
#
_cell.length_a   1.000
_cell.length_b   1.000
_cell.length_c   1.000
_cell.angle_alpha   90.00
_cell.angle_beta   90.00
_cell.angle_gamma   90.00
#
_symmetry.space_group_name_H-M   'P 1'
#
loop_
_entity.id
_entity.type
_entity.pdbx_description
1 polymer ?
#
loop_
_entity_poly.entity_id
_entity_poly.type
_entity_poly.pdbx_seq_one_letter_code
_entity_poly.pdbx_strand_id
1 'polypeptide(L)'
;MELEFFLEDRERMKLSVLRYIELRKDKNILLTDLVSFIGISELRIKKIMDELNYELTQFETNPKIINDGMVIRPINIDYSIVKRLRLEYFKNAPTFLLFKCFLEESMTVKEFSKQYYFALPTIYVRQRLIKNFLSTYGIKIKNGRLLGNEISLRNIVFSIYFEIYNGIELPFSKLIVQQIKSLTKYLSFLFHLKLSKTETVKLDLLIGILLCRLRNGFYLSEEEDYFSWIKKEAAADRIFNEIANLLLIEEVEKGKKEVRYLLGFLKSIGVDEIPIKMKEMKFKDIDKTSREVSEKIASELNIKGDKK
;
A
#
# COMPACT_ATOMS: atom_id res chain seq x y z
N MET A 1 -3.68 3.85 -8.30
CA MET A 1 -4.89 3.42 -7.57
C MET A 1 -5.52 4.68 -7.01
N GLU A 2 -6.84 4.87 -7.03
CA GLU A 2 -7.41 6.10 -6.44
C GLU A 2 -7.44 5.96 -4.91
N LEU A 3 -6.45 6.56 -4.24
CA LEU A 3 -6.29 6.51 -2.78
C LEU A 3 -6.76 7.80 -2.08
N GLU A 4 -7.11 8.82 -2.86
CA GLU A 4 -7.55 10.13 -2.38
C GLU A 4 -8.84 10.06 -1.55
N PHE A 5 -9.62 8.97 -1.66
CA PHE A 5 -10.82 8.75 -0.81
C PHE A 5 -10.46 8.64 0.68
N PHE A 6 -9.22 8.30 1.02
CA PHE A 6 -8.77 8.26 2.41
C PHE A 6 -8.68 9.66 3.03
N LEU A 7 -8.40 10.68 2.24
CA LEU A 7 -8.19 12.06 2.69
C LEU A 7 -9.53 12.80 2.87
N GLU A 8 -9.56 13.91 3.62
CA GLU A 8 -10.72 14.82 3.56
C GLU A 8 -10.63 15.71 2.33
N ASP A 9 -11.76 16.37 2.00
CA ASP A 9 -11.83 17.31 0.89
C ASP A 9 -10.79 18.42 0.99
N ARG A 10 -10.47 18.88 2.21
CA ARG A 10 -9.52 19.96 2.42
C ARG A 10 -8.10 19.56 2.02
N GLU A 11 -7.63 18.40 2.46
CA GLU A 11 -6.30 17.87 2.10
C GLU A 11 -6.25 17.49 0.62
N ARG A 12 -7.33 16.92 0.06
CA ARG A 12 -7.42 16.68 -1.40
C ARG A 12 -7.22 17.97 -2.20
N MET A 13 -7.88 19.05 -1.79
CA MET A 13 -7.76 20.35 -2.47
C MET A 13 -6.35 20.93 -2.36
N LYS A 14 -5.72 20.83 -1.18
CA LYS A 14 -4.32 21.23 -0.97
C LYS A 14 -3.37 20.47 -1.90
N LEU A 15 -3.53 19.15 -2.00
CA LEU A 15 -2.74 18.32 -2.91
C LEU A 15 -3.01 18.63 -4.38
N SER A 16 -4.23 19.00 -4.76
CA SER A 16 -4.54 19.44 -6.13
C SER A 16 -3.80 20.73 -6.51
N VAL A 17 -3.68 21.68 -5.57
CA VAL A 17 -2.87 22.91 -5.77
C VAL A 17 -1.40 22.54 -5.97
N LEU A 18 -0.83 21.71 -5.10
CA LEU A 18 0.57 21.31 -5.19
C LEU A 18 0.85 20.50 -6.46
N ARG A 19 -0.04 19.57 -6.85
CA ARG A 19 0.07 18.81 -8.08
C ARG A 19 0.06 19.71 -9.30
N TYR A 20 -0.79 20.74 -9.32
CA TYR A 20 -0.79 21.70 -10.42
C TYR A 20 0.53 22.47 -10.49
N ILE A 21 1.07 22.88 -9.35
CA ILE A 21 2.39 23.52 -9.26
C ILE A 21 3.49 22.59 -9.80
N GLU A 22 3.51 21.32 -9.41
CA GLU A 22 4.50 20.33 -9.89
C GLU A 22 4.42 20.06 -11.39
N LEU A 23 3.21 20.11 -11.98
CA LEU A 23 3.00 19.92 -13.42
C LEU A 23 3.49 21.11 -14.25
N ARG A 24 3.70 22.28 -13.64
CA ARG A 24 4.16 23.49 -14.33
C ARG A 24 5.68 23.58 -14.22
N LYS A 25 6.35 23.63 -15.38
CA LYS A 25 7.79 23.91 -15.47
C LYS A 25 8.11 25.39 -15.23
N ASP A 26 7.14 26.27 -15.49
CA ASP A 26 7.26 27.71 -15.25
C ASP A 26 7.03 28.03 -13.76
N LYS A 27 7.89 28.89 -13.23
CA LYS A 27 7.78 29.41 -11.86
C LYS A 27 6.78 30.57 -11.74
N ASN A 28 6.23 31.07 -12.85
CA ASN A 28 5.16 32.05 -12.90
C ASN A 28 3.88 31.38 -13.37
N ILE A 29 2.96 31.15 -12.44
CA ILE A 29 1.71 30.44 -12.71
C ILE A 29 0.55 31.43 -12.63
N LEU A 30 -0.26 31.57 -13.68
CA LEU A 30 -1.45 32.41 -13.62
C LEU A 30 -2.48 31.85 -12.64
N LEU A 31 -2.97 32.70 -11.74
CA LEU A 31 -3.98 32.32 -10.74
C LEU A 31 -5.28 31.87 -11.41
N THR A 32 -5.67 32.51 -12.52
CA THR A 32 -6.86 32.14 -13.31
C THR A 32 -6.78 30.71 -13.86
N ASP A 33 -5.58 30.27 -14.26
CA ASP A 33 -5.40 28.94 -14.81
C ASP A 33 -5.51 27.88 -13.71
N LEU A 34 -4.96 28.17 -12.52
CA LEU A 34 -5.12 27.33 -11.34
C LEU A 34 -6.59 27.25 -10.91
N VAL A 35 -7.31 28.38 -10.90
CA VAL A 35 -8.75 28.47 -10.63
C VAL A 35 -9.54 27.60 -11.61
N SER A 36 -9.27 27.73 -12.90
CA SER A 36 -9.93 26.93 -13.94
C SER A 36 -9.60 25.44 -13.82
N PHE A 37 -8.36 25.10 -13.44
CA PHE A 37 -7.93 23.71 -13.32
C PHE A 37 -8.58 23.00 -12.12
N ILE A 38 -8.65 23.66 -10.97
CA ILE A 38 -9.22 23.08 -9.75
C ILE A 38 -10.75 23.18 -9.73
N GLY A 39 -11.32 24.20 -10.40
CA GLY A 39 -12.77 24.40 -10.47
C GLY A 39 -13.38 25.00 -9.20
N ILE A 40 -12.63 25.85 -8.48
CA ILE A 40 -13.11 26.54 -7.27
C ILE A 40 -12.80 28.04 -7.32
N SER A 41 -13.51 28.84 -6.52
CA SER A 41 -13.34 30.30 -6.53
C SER A 41 -11.93 30.74 -6.15
N GLU A 42 -11.49 31.86 -6.72
CA GLU A 42 -10.19 32.48 -6.42
C GLU A 42 -9.99 32.71 -4.92
N LEU A 43 -11.03 33.18 -4.22
CA LEU A 43 -11.01 33.38 -2.77
C LEU A 43 -10.70 32.08 -2.01
N ARG A 44 -11.28 30.96 -2.45
CA ARG A 44 -11.03 29.65 -1.84
C ARG A 44 -9.61 29.17 -2.13
N ILE A 45 -9.08 29.41 -3.33
CA ILE A 45 -7.68 29.10 -3.67
C ILE A 45 -6.72 29.89 -2.80
N LYS A 46 -6.93 31.20 -2.63
CA LYS A 46 -6.12 32.05 -1.74
C LYS A 46 -6.07 31.48 -0.32
N LYS A 47 -7.22 31.15 0.25
CA LYS A 47 -7.30 30.52 1.58
C LYS A 47 -6.54 29.19 1.65
N ILE A 48 -6.67 28.33 0.63
CA ILE A 48 -5.93 27.06 0.57
C ILE A 48 -4.42 27.31 0.50
N MET A 49 -3.97 28.31 -0.27
CA MET A 49 -2.56 28.68 -0.35
C MET A 49 -2.03 29.24 0.97
N ASP A 50 -2.81 30.02 1.71
CA ASP A 50 -2.41 30.53 3.03
C ASP A 50 -2.23 29.38 4.03
N GLU A 51 -3.15 28.41 4.02
CA GLU A 51 -3.03 27.20 4.85
C GLU A 51 -1.83 26.34 4.45
N LEU A 52 -1.60 26.16 3.14
CA LEU A 52 -0.42 25.47 2.62
C LEU A 52 0.86 26.18 3.07
N ASN A 53 0.94 27.50 2.94
CA ASN A 53 2.09 28.28 3.37
C ASN A 53 2.36 28.13 4.86
N TYR A 54 1.31 28.13 5.69
CA TYR A 54 1.46 27.86 7.12
C TYR A 54 2.04 26.46 7.36
N GLU A 55 1.53 25.43 6.72
CA GLU A 55 2.05 24.07 6.84
C GLU A 55 3.46 23.92 6.28
N LEU A 56 3.79 24.64 5.21
CA LEU A 56 5.11 24.61 4.59
C LEU A 56 6.21 25.23 5.48
N THR A 57 5.85 26.05 6.48
CA THR A 57 6.83 26.60 7.44
C THR A 57 7.54 25.53 8.27
N GLN A 58 6.98 24.31 8.35
CA GLN A 58 7.59 23.20 9.10
C GLN A 58 8.86 22.62 8.42
N PHE A 59 9.13 22.99 7.17
CA PHE A 59 10.28 22.49 6.42
C PHE A 59 11.46 23.47 6.47
N GLU A 60 12.67 22.95 6.72
CA GLU A 60 13.90 23.74 6.86
C GLU A 60 14.27 24.56 5.62
N THR A 61 13.86 24.11 4.41
CA THR A 61 14.12 24.80 3.15
C THR A 61 13.26 26.05 2.93
N ASN A 62 12.40 26.39 3.90
CA ASN A 62 11.44 27.50 3.86
C ASN A 62 10.61 27.55 2.54
N PRO A 63 9.95 26.44 2.17
CA PRO A 63 9.11 26.40 0.98
C PRO A 63 7.91 27.33 1.14
N LYS A 64 7.50 27.97 0.04
CA LYS A 64 6.34 28.87 0.03
C LYS A 64 5.78 29.10 -1.35
N ILE A 65 4.52 29.47 -1.37
CA ILE A 65 3.73 29.87 -2.54
C ILE A 65 3.50 31.37 -2.41
N ILE A 66 4.21 32.18 -3.21
CA ILE A 66 4.02 33.63 -3.25
C ILE A 66 2.88 33.94 -4.22
N ASN A 67 1.89 34.72 -3.80
CA ASN A 67 0.81 35.20 -4.66
C ASN A 67 0.87 36.73 -4.76
N ASP A 68 1.09 37.26 -5.96
CA ASP A 68 1.08 38.71 -6.22
C ASP A 68 -0.28 39.25 -6.70
N GLY A 69 -1.31 38.39 -6.70
CA GLY A 69 -2.68 38.70 -7.11
C GLY A 69 -3.04 38.07 -8.44
N MET A 70 -2.17 38.17 -9.45
CA MET A 70 -2.40 37.58 -10.78
C MET A 70 -1.53 36.32 -11.00
N VAL A 71 -0.34 36.30 -10.41
CA VAL A 71 0.66 35.26 -10.60
C VAL A 71 1.02 34.64 -9.26
N ILE A 72 1.17 33.32 -9.29
CA ILE A 72 1.63 32.48 -8.22
C ILE A 72 3.06 32.02 -8.53
N ARG A 73 3.95 32.11 -7.54
CA ARG A 73 5.33 31.65 -7.65
C ARG A 73 5.68 30.64 -6.55
N PRO A 74 5.94 29.37 -6.88
CA PRO A 74 6.49 28.42 -5.94
C PRO A 74 7.97 28.70 -5.69
N ILE A 75 8.36 28.78 -4.41
CA ILE A 75 9.74 28.95 -3.96
C ILE A 75 10.13 27.75 -3.12
N ASN A 76 11.24 27.10 -3.48
CA ASN A 76 11.80 25.93 -2.80
C ASN A 76 10.81 24.77 -2.59
N ILE A 77 9.74 24.68 -3.40
CA ILE A 77 8.82 23.54 -3.39
C ILE A 77 9.36 22.53 -4.40
N ASP A 78 9.83 21.40 -3.89
CA ASP A 78 10.28 20.28 -4.70
C ASP A 78 9.42 19.03 -4.44
N TYR A 79 9.67 18.01 -5.24
CA TYR A 79 8.96 16.73 -5.16
C TYR A 79 9.07 16.05 -3.79
N SER A 80 10.18 16.25 -3.06
CA SER A 80 10.38 15.65 -1.76
C SER A 80 9.49 16.28 -0.68
N ILE A 81 9.27 17.60 -0.77
CA ILE A 81 8.38 18.35 0.13
C ILE A 81 6.93 17.94 -0.12
N VAL A 82 6.50 17.90 -1.38
CA VAL A 82 5.12 17.49 -1.72
C VAL A 82 4.86 16.05 -1.25
N LYS A 83 5.84 15.15 -1.44
CA LYS A 83 5.74 13.77 -0.94
C LYS A 83 5.58 13.67 0.57
N ARG A 84 6.39 14.42 1.33
CA ARG A 84 6.33 14.43 2.80
C ARG A 84 4.99 15.00 3.28
N LEU A 85 4.54 16.11 2.70
CA LEU A 85 3.26 16.71 3.06
C LEU A 85 2.08 15.80 2.71
N ARG A 86 2.10 15.16 1.53
CA ARG A 86 1.13 14.13 1.16
C ARG A 86 1.10 12.99 2.19
N LEU A 87 2.25 12.48 2.59
CA LEU A 87 2.34 11.42 3.60
C LEU A 87 1.73 11.87 4.93
N GLU A 88 2.02 13.07 5.40
CA GLU A 88 1.45 13.61 6.64
C GLU A 88 -0.07 13.75 6.56
N TYR A 89 -0.63 14.15 5.42
CA TYR A 89 -2.09 14.15 5.25
C TYR A 89 -2.69 12.75 5.37
N PHE A 90 -2.09 11.73 4.75
CA PHE A 90 -2.56 10.36 4.90
C PHE A 90 -2.46 9.86 6.34
N LYS A 91 -1.34 10.11 7.03
CA LYS A 91 -1.13 9.68 8.42
C LYS A 91 -2.16 10.25 9.38
N ASN A 92 -2.57 11.50 9.15
CA ASN A 92 -3.54 12.20 9.98
C ASN A 92 -4.99 11.99 9.53
N ALA A 93 -5.22 11.40 8.36
CA ALA A 93 -6.56 11.15 7.84
C ALA A 93 -7.30 10.07 8.66
N PRO A 94 -8.47 10.37 9.25
CA PRO A 94 -9.18 9.40 10.09
C PRO A 94 -9.61 8.14 9.33
N THR A 95 -9.94 8.25 8.03
CA THR A 95 -10.28 7.08 7.20
C THR A 95 -9.07 6.16 7.02
N PHE A 96 -7.88 6.71 6.82
CA PHE A 96 -6.66 5.91 6.67
C PHE A 96 -6.26 5.27 8.00
N LEU A 97 -6.34 6.03 9.10
CA LEU A 97 -6.10 5.52 10.44
C LEU A 97 -7.03 4.35 10.79
N LEU A 98 -8.33 4.45 10.46
CA LEU A 98 -9.28 3.35 10.64
C LEU A 98 -8.89 2.11 9.82
N PHE A 99 -8.45 2.29 8.56
CA PHE A 99 -7.96 1.18 7.73
C PHE A 99 -6.74 0.49 8.36
N LYS A 100 -5.79 1.25 8.90
CA LYS A 100 -4.64 0.69 9.62
C LYS A 100 -5.08 -0.13 10.84
N CYS A 101 -6.04 0.35 11.63
CA CYS A 101 -6.55 -0.39 12.79
C CYS A 101 -7.27 -1.69 12.40
N PHE A 102 -7.95 -1.75 11.25
CA PHE A 102 -8.49 -3.01 10.72
C PHE A 102 -7.39 -4.02 10.37
N LEU A 103 -6.22 -3.55 9.92
CA LEU A 103 -5.10 -4.41 9.54
C LEU A 103 -4.28 -4.87 10.74
N GLU A 104 -3.86 -3.95 11.62
CA GLU A 104 -2.92 -4.25 12.71
C GLU A 104 -3.63 -4.83 13.94
N GLU A 105 -4.85 -4.36 14.24
CA GLU A 105 -5.50 -4.59 15.54
C GLU A 105 -6.83 -5.34 15.44
N SER A 106 -7.33 -5.62 14.22
CA SER A 106 -8.68 -6.15 13.99
C SER A 106 -9.79 -5.33 14.67
N MET A 107 -9.55 -4.03 14.85
CA MET A 107 -10.36 -3.17 15.71
C MET A 107 -11.75 -2.91 15.11
N THR A 108 -12.80 -3.02 15.91
CA THR A 108 -14.15 -2.66 15.51
C THR A 108 -14.34 -1.14 15.43
N VAL A 109 -15.34 -0.69 14.67
CA VAL A 109 -15.71 0.74 14.59
C VAL A 109 -16.06 1.33 15.96
N LYS A 110 -16.66 0.54 16.85
CA LYS A 110 -17.00 0.98 18.22
C LYS A 110 -15.75 1.19 19.08
N GLU A 111 -14.80 0.25 19.03
CA GLU A 111 -13.52 0.37 19.73
C GLU A 111 -12.73 1.56 19.19
N PHE A 112 -12.66 1.72 17.87
CA PHE A 112 -12.01 2.86 17.23
C PHE A 112 -12.60 4.20 17.66
N SER A 113 -13.93 4.32 17.61
CA SER A 113 -14.65 5.52 18.03
C SER A 113 -14.34 5.89 19.49
N LYS A 114 -14.28 4.90 20.38
CA LYS A 114 -13.93 5.10 21.79
C LYS A 114 -12.46 5.49 21.99
N GLN A 115 -11.54 4.82 21.31
CA GLN A 115 -10.10 5.03 21.47
C GLN A 115 -9.61 6.36 20.90
N TYR A 116 -10.15 6.77 19.76
CA TYR A 116 -9.73 7.99 19.06
C TYR A 116 -10.72 9.15 19.23
N TYR A 117 -11.69 9.02 20.14
CA TYR A 117 -12.68 10.05 20.48
C TYR A 117 -13.48 10.61 19.30
N PHE A 118 -13.73 9.78 18.28
CA PHE A 118 -14.57 10.17 17.15
C PHE A 118 -16.03 9.80 17.36
N ALA A 119 -16.94 10.63 16.88
CA ALA A 119 -18.37 10.30 16.87
C ALA A 119 -18.66 9.05 16.03
N LEU A 120 -19.38 8.10 16.62
CA LEU A 120 -19.65 6.78 16.02
C LEU A 120 -20.30 6.86 14.62
N PRO A 121 -21.31 7.72 14.36
CA PRO A 121 -21.90 7.84 13.02
C PRO A 121 -20.88 8.25 11.96
N THR A 122 -19.95 9.15 12.30
CA THR A 122 -18.89 9.62 11.40
C THR A 122 -17.96 8.47 10.99
N ILE A 123 -17.60 7.61 11.92
CA ILE A 123 -16.70 6.47 11.63
C ILE A 123 -17.39 5.40 10.79
N TYR A 124 -18.70 5.19 10.95
CA TYR A 124 -19.45 4.29 10.05
C TYR A 124 -19.47 4.77 8.59
N VAL A 125 -19.54 6.08 8.35
CA VAL A 125 -19.41 6.64 6.99
C VAL A 125 -18.02 6.33 6.42
N ARG A 126 -16.97 6.51 7.21
CA ARG A 126 -15.58 6.19 6.80
C ARG A 126 -15.38 4.71 6.52
N GLN A 127 -15.91 3.84 7.39
CA GLN A 127 -15.88 2.40 7.16
C GLN A 127 -16.56 2.03 5.83
N ARG A 128 -17.66 2.70 5.47
CA ARG A 128 -18.36 2.48 4.20
C ARG A 128 -17.46 2.80 3.00
N LEU A 129 -16.70 3.90 3.06
CA LEU A 129 -15.74 4.25 2.01
C LEU A 129 -14.68 3.15 1.82
N ILE A 130 -14.07 2.71 2.93
CA ILE A 130 -13.08 1.62 2.91
C ILE A 130 -13.70 0.32 2.39
N LYS A 131 -14.91 -0.01 2.84
CA LYS A 131 -15.64 -1.21 2.40
C LYS A 131 -15.90 -1.19 0.90
N ASN A 132 -16.39 -0.08 0.37
CA ASN A 132 -16.68 0.07 -1.06
C ASN A 132 -15.41 -0.12 -1.89
N PHE A 133 -14.33 0.53 -1.48
CA PHE A 133 -13.03 0.39 -2.13
C PHE A 133 -12.53 -1.07 -2.10
N LEU A 134 -12.45 -1.69 -0.91
CA LEU A 134 -11.95 -3.06 -0.75
C LEU A 134 -12.82 -4.12 -1.44
N SER A 135 -14.12 -3.88 -1.55
CA SER A 135 -15.03 -4.83 -2.22
C SER A 135 -14.73 -5.01 -3.70
N THR A 136 -14.11 -4.03 -4.36
CA THR A 136 -13.66 -4.16 -5.77
C THR A 136 -12.55 -5.19 -5.94
N TYR A 137 -11.86 -5.55 -4.84
CA TYR A 137 -10.82 -6.57 -4.77
C TYR A 137 -11.31 -7.85 -4.06
N GLY A 138 -12.62 -8.01 -3.88
CA GLY A 138 -13.21 -9.17 -3.21
C GLY A 138 -12.98 -9.22 -1.69
N ILE A 139 -12.57 -8.11 -1.07
CA ILE A 139 -12.26 -8.04 0.36
C ILE A 139 -13.44 -7.44 1.13
N LYS A 140 -13.78 -8.05 2.25
CA LYS A 140 -14.88 -7.69 3.13
C LYS A 140 -14.35 -7.26 4.49
N ILE A 141 -15.09 -6.38 5.16
CA ILE A 141 -14.84 -5.99 6.55
C ILE A 141 -15.95 -6.58 7.41
N LYS A 142 -15.61 -7.41 8.40
CA LYS A 142 -16.56 -8.00 9.35
C LYS A 142 -15.98 -7.94 10.76
N ASN A 143 -16.69 -7.29 11.69
CA ASN A 143 -16.27 -7.14 13.09
C ASN A 143 -14.82 -6.66 13.23
N GLY A 144 -14.45 -5.59 12.50
CA GLY A 144 -13.09 -5.04 12.53
C GLY A 144 -12.04 -5.83 11.74
N ARG A 145 -12.39 -6.99 11.21
CA ARG A 145 -11.47 -7.88 10.49
C ARG A 145 -11.62 -7.76 8.98
N LEU A 146 -10.48 -7.74 8.29
CA LEU A 146 -10.40 -7.84 6.83
C LEU A 146 -10.40 -9.31 6.40
N LEU A 147 -11.35 -9.70 5.54
CA LEU A 147 -11.60 -11.06 5.09
C LEU A 147 -11.64 -11.13 3.56
N GLY A 148 -11.10 -12.19 2.96
CA GLY A 148 -11.08 -12.40 1.51
C GLY A 148 -10.01 -13.42 1.14
N ASN A 149 -9.66 -13.48 -0.15
CA ASN A 149 -8.43 -14.13 -0.57
C ASN A 149 -7.24 -13.39 0.04
N GLU A 150 -6.47 -14.08 0.87
CA GLU A 150 -5.39 -13.55 1.70
C GLU A 150 -4.23 -13.03 0.84
N ILE A 151 -3.92 -13.67 -0.29
CA ILE A 151 -2.90 -13.13 -1.22
C ILE A 151 -3.36 -11.82 -1.85
N SER A 152 -4.61 -11.78 -2.32
CA SER A 152 -5.20 -10.56 -2.90
C SER A 152 -5.25 -9.43 -1.86
N LEU A 153 -5.59 -9.75 -0.62
CA LEU A 153 -5.58 -8.84 0.52
C LEU A 153 -4.18 -8.29 0.80
N ARG A 154 -3.17 -9.16 0.91
CA ARG A 154 -1.78 -8.74 1.13
C ARG A 154 -1.29 -7.85 0.00
N ASN A 155 -1.62 -8.17 -1.25
CA ASN A 155 -1.24 -7.40 -2.44
C ASN A 155 -1.89 -6.01 -2.48
N ILE A 156 -3.18 -5.89 -2.15
CA ILE A 156 -3.84 -4.58 -2.13
C ILE A 156 -3.29 -3.71 -0.99
N VAL A 157 -3.08 -4.28 0.20
CA VAL A 157 -2.48 -3.56 1.33
C VAL A 157 -1.07 -3.12 1.00
N PHE A 158 -0.27 -3.99 0.37
CA PHE A 158 1.05 -3.67 -0.13
C PHE A 158 1.01 -2.48 -1.09
N SER A 159 0.10 -2.50 -2.05
CA SER A 159 -0.04 -1.43 -3.04
C SER A 159 -0.42 -0.10 -2.38
N ILE A 160 -1.37 -0.10 -1.45
CA ILE A 160 -1.78 1.08 -0.68
C ILE A 160 -0.58 1.66 0.09
N TYR A 161 0.11 0.82 0.85
CA TYR A 161 1.24 1.26 1.67
C TYR A 161 2.43 1.72 0.84
N PHE A 162 2.77 0.99 -0.24
CA PHE A 162 3.84 1.38 -1.14
C PHE A 162 3.55 2.73 -1.81
N GLU A 163 2.31 2.96 -2.26
CA GLU A 163 1.90 4.21 -2.91
C GLU A 163 1.83 5.41 -1.95
N ILE A 164 1.36 5.22 -0.71
CA ILE A 164 1.26 6.30 0.29
C ILE A 164 2.62 6.64 0.88
N TYR A 165 3.36 5.63 1.36
CA TYR A 165 4.59 5.85 2.10
C TYR A 165 5.80 6.00 1.19
N ASN A 166 5.79 5.39 0.00
CA ASN A 166 6.84 5.48 -1.00
C ASN A 166 8.28 5.35 -0.42
N GLY A 167 8.45 4.45 0.55
CA GLY A 167 9.75 4.20 1.21
C GLY A 167 10.27 5.34 2.11
N ILE A 168 9.47 6.35 2.44
CA ILE A 168 9.84 7.44 3.37
C ILE A 168 9.96 6.89 4.80
N GLU A 169 8.96 6.13 5.24
CA GLU A 169 8.94 5.44 6.53
C GLU A 169 8.14 4.13 6.43
N LEU A 170 8.21 3.28 7.45
CA LEU A 170 7.42 2.04 7.52
C LEU A 170 6.04 2.32 8.12
N PRO A 171 4.96 1.81 7.51
CA PRO A 171 3.58 2.10 7.88
C PRO A 171 3.07 1.30 9.08
N PHE A 172 3.94 0.82 9.98
CA PHE A 172 3.55 -0.12 11.03
C PHE A 172 3.87 0.40 12.42
N SER A 173 3.19 -0.15 13.43
CA SER A 173 3.55 0.09 14.84
C SER A 173 5.01 -0.28 15.15
N LYS A 174 5.59 0.36 16.18
CA LYS A 174 6.99 0.15 16.59
C LYS A 174 7.31 -1.33 16.84
N LEU A 175 6.36 -2.08 17.40
CA LEU A 175 6.47 -3.51 17.64
C LEU A 175 6.67 -4.30 16.34
N ILE A 176 5.82 -4.05 15.33
CA ILE A 176 5.94 -4.70 14.01
C ILE A 176 7.25 -4.29 13.33
N VAL A 177 7.64 -3.01 13.41
CA VAL A 177 8.91 -2.52 12.83
C VAL A 177 10.13 -3.23 13.44
N GLN A 178 10.13 -3.51 14.74
CA GLN A 178 11.21 -4.28 15.37
C GLN A 178 11.27 -5.71 14.83
N GLN A 179 10.12 -6.36 14.67
CA GLN A 179 10.04 -7.71 14.11
C GLN A 179 10.47 -7.77 12.65
N ILE A 180 10.05 -6.80 11.83
CA ILE A 180 10.53 -6.63 10.44
C ILE A 180 12.06 -6.59 10.42
N LYS A 181 12.68 -5.73 11.22
CA LYS A 181 14.15 -5.59 11.26
C LYS A 181 14.84 -6.90 11.64
N SER A 182 14.32 -7.62 12.64
CA SER A 182 14.86 -8.91 13.06
C SER A 182 14.79 -9.95 11.94
N LEU A 183 13.64 -10.07 11.29
CA LEU A 183 13.44 -11.03 10.21
C LEU A 183 14.24 -10.67 8.95
N THR A 184 14.22 -9.41 8.52
CA THR A 184 15.01 -8.93 7.38
C THR A 184 16.51 -9.17 7.62
N LYS A 185 17.02 -8.92 8.84
CA LYS A 185 18.41 -9.21 9.20
C LYS A 185 18.72 -10.71 9.12
N TYR A 186 17.84 -11.55 9.66
CA TYR A 186 18.01 -13.00 9.61
C TYR A 186 18.03 -13.52 8.17
N LEU A 187 17.06 -13.12 7.34
CA LEU A 187 17.00 -13.50 5.92
C LEU A 187 18.23 -13.01 5.14
N SER A 188 18.69 -11.79 5.43
CA SER A 188 19.89 -11.21 4.80
C SER A 188 21.14 -12.03 5.11
N PHE A 189 21.26 -12.51 6.36
CA PHE A 189 22.36 -13.38 6.76
C PHE A 189 22.23 -14.77 6.12
N LEU A 190 21.05 -15.37 6.18
CA LEU A 190 20.81 -16.74 5.72
C LEU A 190 20.98 -16.93 4.21
N PHE A 191 20.54 -15.96 3.41
CA PHE A 191 20.53 -16.03 1.95
C PHE A 191 21.49 -15.04 1.28
N HIS A 192 22.40 -14.44 2.05
CA HIS A 192 23.40 -13.49 1.55
C HIS A 192 22.79 -12.37 0.68
N LEU A 193 21.65 -11.82 1.10
CA LEU A 193 20.84 -10.91 0.29
C LEU A 193 21.60 -9.62 -0.04
N LYS A 194 21.59 -9.22 -1.32
CA LYS A 194 22.12 -7.96 -1.82
C LYS A 194 20.99 -7.09 -2.39
N LEU A 195 20.13 -6.60 -1.49
CA LEU A 195 18.93 -5.85 -1.87
C LEU A 195 19.26 -4.38 -2.15
N SER A 196 18.70 -3.84 -3.23
CA SER A 196 18.59 -2.40 -3.45
C SER A 196 17.66 -1.76 -2.41
N LYS A 197 17.73 -0.43 -2.26
CA LYS A 197 16.84 0.31 -1.35
C LYS A 197 15.36 0.01 -1.62
N THR A 198 14.97 -0.07 -2.89
CA THR A 198 13.59 -0.37 -3.28
C THR A 198 13.21 -1.79 -2.91
N GLU A 199 14.07 -2.78 -3.13
CA GLU A 199 13.80 -4.17 -2.73
C GLU A 199 13.70 -4.33 -1.22
N THR A 200 14.55 -3.64 -0.44
CA THR A 200 14.44 -3.61 1.02
C THR A 200 13.09 -3.06 1.47
N VAL A 201 12.63 -1.93 0.89
CA VAL A 201 11.30 -1.37 1.20
C VAL A 201 10.20 -2.38 0.87
N LYS A 202 10.28 -3.07 -0.27
CA LYS A 202 9.29 -4.07 -0.66
C LYS A 202 9.29 -5.27 0.30
N LEU A 203 10.46 -5.77 0.67
CA LEU A 203 10.59 -6.87 1.63
C LEU A 203 10.02 -6.48 3.00
N ASP A 204 10.39 -5.31 3.51
CA ASP A 204 9.93 -4.83 4.81
C ASP A 204 8.40 -4.62 4.84
N LEU A 205 7.81 -4.08 3.76
CA LEU A 205 6.36 -3.97 3.63
C LEU A 205 5.69 -5.34 3.61
N LEU A 206 6.21 -6.30 2.84
CA LEU A 206 5.65 -7.63 2.77
C LEU A 206 5.71 -8.33 4.13
N ILE A 207 6.84 -8.27 4.82
CA ILE A 207 7.01 -8.84 6.17
C ILE A 207 6.05 -8.16 7.15
N GLY A 208 5.95 -6.84 7.14
CA GLY A 208 5.07 -6.11 8.04
C GLY A 208 3.61 -6.49 7.85
N ILE A 209 3.14 -6.57 6.61
CA ILE A 209 1.79 -7.02 6.29
C ILE A 209 1.61 -8.47 6.78
N LEU A 210 2.54 -9.36 6.45
CA LEU A 210 2.50 -10.76 6.89
C LEU A 210 2.34 -10.86 8.42
N LEU A 211 3.18 -10.17 9.18
CA LEU A 211 3.12 -10.15 10.65
C LEU A 211 1.76 -9.65 11.16
N CYS A 212 1.21 -8.58 10.58
CA CYS A 212 -0.12 -8.08 10.96
C CYS A 212 -1.22 -9.13 10.71
N ARG A 213 -1.16 -9.85 9.59
CA ARG A 213 -2.15 -10.87 9.24
C ARG A 213 -2.05 -12.09 10.14
N LEU A 214 -0.84 -12.59 10.37
CA LEU A 214 -0.58 -13.75 11.23
C LEU A 214 -0.98 -13.51 12.68
N ARG A 215 -0.61 -12.35 13.25
CA ARG A 215 -1.00 -11.96 14.62
C ARG A 215 -2.50 -11.89 14.82
N ASN A 216 -3.25 -11.62 13.74
CA ASN A 216 -4.70 -11.59 13.73
C ASN A 216 -5.34 -12.95 13.36
N GLY A 217 -4.54 -14.02 13.31
CA GLY A 217 -4.97 -15.38 13.03
C GLY A 217 -5.35 -15.64 11.57
N PHE A 218 -4.85 -14.83 10.64
CA PHE A 218 -5.11 -14.97 9.21
C PHE A 218 -3.93 -15.64 8.50
N TYR A 219 -4.24 -16.76 7.87
CA TYR A 219 -3.28 -17.62 7.20
C TYR A 219 -3.70 -17.91 5.76
N LEU A 220 -2.73 -18.24 4.93
CA LEU A 220 -2.96 -18.77 3.59
C LEU A 220 -3.74 -20.08 3.65
N SER A 221 -4.78 -20.18 2.82
CA SER A 221 -5.46 -21.43 2.52
C SER A 221 -4.61 -22.36 1.65
N GLU A 222 -5.04 -23.61 1.48
CA GLU A 222 -4.37 -24.57 0.58
C GLU A 222 -4.39 -24.11 -0.87
N GLU A 223 -5.48 -23.47 -1.30
CA GLU A 223 -5.64 -22.94 -2.65
C GLU A 223 -4.68 -21.79 -2.94
N GLU A 224 -4.21 -21.12 -1.91
CA GLU A 224 -3.28 -19.99 -1.96
C GLU A 224 -1.82 -20.39 -1.77
N ASP A 225 -1.54 -21.66 -1.47
CA ASP A 225 -0.17 -22.16 -1.35
C ASP A 225 0.38 -22.55 -2.72
N TYR A 226 1.05 -21.59 -3.37
CA TYR A 226 1.63 -21.73 -4.70
C TYR A 226 2.98 -22.44 -4.74
N PHE A 227 3.61 -22.71 -3.59
CA PHE A 227 5.00 -23.16 -3.52
C PHE A 227 5.14 -24.51 -2.80
N SER A 228 6.20 -25.25 -3.13
CA SER A 228 6.57 -26.53 -2.50
C SER A 228 8.08 -26.57 -2.28
N TRP A 229 8.54 -27.36 -1.30
CA TRP A 229 9.98 -27.54 -1.05
C TRP A 229 10.64 -28.39 -2.15
N ILE A 230 11.90 -28.11 -2.50
CA ILE A 230 12.60 -28.81 -3.60
C ILE A 230 13.08 -30.23 -3.19
N LYS A 231 13.59 -30.39 -1.95
CA LYS A 231 13.97 -31.62 -1.21
C LYS A 231 15.33 -31.44 -0.50
N LYS A 232 15.25 -31.32 0.83
CA LYS A 232 16.23 -31.65 1.89
C LYS A 232 15.51 -31.34 3.21
N GLU A 233 14.72 -32.29 3.70
CA GLU A 233 13.80 -32.09 4.83
C GLU A 233 14.52 -31.51 6.06
N ALA A 234 15.63 -32.11 6.50
CA ALA A 234 16.31 -31.66 7.72
C ALA A 234 16.86 -30.21 7.69
N ALA A 235 17.35 -29.72 6.54
CA ALA A 235 17.84 -28.35 6.41
C ALA A 235 16.68 -27.36 6.20
N ALA A 236 15.67 -27.76 5.44
CA ALA A 236 14.46 -26.99 5.22
C ALA A 236 13.66 -26.82 6.53
N ASP A 237 13.61 -27.84 7.37
CA ASP A 237 12.92 -27.82 8.67
C ASP A 237 13.58 -26.84 9.65
N ARG A 238 14.92 -26.75 9.66
CA ARG A 238 15.63 -25.75 10.47
C ARG A 238 15.32 -24.33 10.01
N ILE A 239 15.43 -24.07 8.70
CA ILE A 239 15.09 -22.76 8.12
C ILE A 239 13.63 -22.41 8.40
N PHE A 240 12.73 -23.38 8.25
CA PHE A 240 11.32 -23.23 8.56
C PHE A 240 11.10 -22.84 10.03
N ASN A 241 11.66 -23.61 10.97
CA ASN A 241 11.46 -23.38 12.40
C ASN A 241 11.95 -22.00 12.83
N GLU A 242 13.14 -21.58 12.36
CA GLU A 242 13.68 -20.25 12.68
C GLU A 242 12.81 -19.11 12.12
N ILE A 243 12.39 -19.21 10.86
CA ILE A 243 11.52 -18.19 10.25
C ILE A 243 10.13 -18.20 10.91
N ALA A 244 9.55 -19.36 11.18
CA ALA A 244 8.26 -19.50 11.84
C ALA A 244 8.28 -18.91 13.26
N ASN A 245 9.36 -19.14 14.01
CA ASN A 245 9.57 -18.53 15.33
C ASN A 245 9.63 -17.00 15.23
N LEU A 246 10.36 -16.44 14.26
CA LEU A 246 10.43 -14.98 14.04
C LEU A 246 9.09 -14.39 13.58
N LEU A 247 8.26 -15.18 12.90
CA LEU A 247 6.90 -14.82 12.51
C LEU A 247 5.86 -15.06 13.61
N LEU A 248 6.26 -15.60 14.77
CA LEU A 248 5.39 -15.99 15.88
C LEU A 248 4.26 -16.95 15.47
N ILE A 249 4.56 -17.93 14.62
CA ILE A 249 3.56 -18.90 14.16
C ILE A 249 3.55 -20.11 15.08
N GLU A 250 2.43 -20.34 15.76
CA GLU A 250 2.25 -21.49 16.65
C GLU A 250 1.79 -22.75 15.89
N GLU A 251 1.02 -22.59 14.81
CA GLU A 251 0.48 -23.70 14.03
C GLU A 251 1.43 -24.14 12.90
N VAL A 252 2.10 -25.30 13.09
CA VAL A 252 3.14 -25.81 12.19
C VAL A 252 2.71 -25.90 10.72
N GLU A 253 1.57 -26.53 10.42
CA GLU A 253 1.13 -26.73 9.03
C GLU A 253 0.71 -25.43 8.34
N LYS A 254 0.05 -24.51 9.06
CA LYS A 254 -0.25 -23.19 8.51
C LYS A 254 1.03 -22.38 8.30
N GLY A 255 1.98 -22.47 9.24
CA GLY A 255 3.27 -21.80 9.15
C GLY A 255 4.08 -22.19 7.93
N LYS A 256 4.07 -23.47 7.53
CA LYS A 256 4.83 -23.92 6.35
C LYS A 256 4.46 -23.15 5.09
N LYS A 257 3.16 -22.86 4.89
CA LYS A 257 2.66 -22.09 3.75
C LYS A 257 3.14 -20.64 3.79
N GLU A 258 3.15 -20.04 4.97
CA GLU A 258 3.56 -18.66 5.19
C GLU A 258 5.05 -18.44 4.95
N VAL A 259 5.87 -19.36 5.47
CA VAL A 259 7.31 -19.35 5.21
C VAL A 259 7.57 -19.52 3.72
N ARG A 260 6.90 -20.47 3.05
CA ARG A 260 7.03 -20.65 1.60
C ARG A 260 6.59 -19.41 0.81
N TYR A 261 5.56 -18.71 1.22
CA TYR A 261 5.11 -17.46 0.60
C TYR A 261 6.18 -16.35 0.71
N LEU A 262 6.74 -16.14 1.90
CA LEU A 262 7.84 -15.19 2.12
C LEU A 262 9.08 -15.54 1.28
N LEU A 263 9.46 -16.80 1.27
CA LEU A 263 10.55 -17.29 0.42
C LEU A 263 10.23 -17.15 -1.08
N GLY A 264 8.95 -17.29 -1.46
CA GLY A 264 8.44 -17.05 -2.81
C GLY A 264 8.71 -15.64 -3.30
N PHE A 265 8.56 -14.66 -2.41
CA PHE A 265 8.94 -13.28 -2.70
C PHE A 265 10.45 -13.12 -2.89
N LEU A 266 11.28 -13.71 -2.02
CA LEU A 266 12.74 -13.65 -2.20
C LEU A 266 13.18 -14.27 -3.54
N LYS A 267 12.53 -15.37 -3.93
CA LYS A 267 12.78 -15.98 -5.23
C LYS A 267 12.36 -15.09 -6.40
N SER A 268 11.26 -14.35 -6.28
CA SER A 268 10.78 -13.47 -7.35
C SER A 268 11.63 -12.21 -7.56
N ILE A 269 12.37 -11.79 -6.54
CA ILE A 269 13.37 -10.71 -6.64
C ILE A 269 14.77 -11.21 -7.05
N GLY A 270 14.89 -12.48 -7.47
CA GLY A 270 16.12 -13.02 -8.08
C GLY A 270 17.09 -13.68 -7.10
N VAL A 271 16.63 -14.11 -5.92
CA VAL A 271 17.46 -14.90 -5.00
C VAL A 271 17.41 -16.38 -5.41
N ASP A 272 18.50 -16.88 -6.01
CA ASP A 272 18.54 -18.23 -6.61
C ASP A 272 18.59 -19.37 -5.58
N GLU A 273 19.22 -19.14 -4.42
CA GLU A 273 19.49 -20.16 -3.39
C GLU A 273 18.26 -20.54 -2.55
N ILE A 274 17.07 -20.02 -2.88
CA ILE A 274 15.85 -20.29 -2.11
C ILE A 274 15.34 -21.72 -2.37
N PRO A 275 15.19 -22.58 -1.33
CA PRO A 275 14.92 -24.01 -1.48
C PRO A 275 13.43 -24.37 -1.76
N ILE A 276 12.72 -23.52 -2.50
CA ILE A 276 11.32 -23.74 -2.91
C ILE A 276 11.17 -23.74 -4.44
N LYS A 277 10.12 -24.38 -4.93
CA LYS A 277 9.66 -24.33 -6.33
C LYS A 277 8.17 -24.03 -6.39
N MET A 278 7.72 -23.40 -7.47
CA MET A 278 6.28 -23.24 -7.73
C MET A 278 5.63 -24.61 -8.01
N LYS A 279 4.37 -24.78 -7.62
CA LYS A 279 3.57 -25.99 -7.90
C LYS A 279 3.08 -25.97 -9.34
N GLU A 280 3.37 -27.03 -10.11
CA GLU A 280 3.06 -27.13 -11.55
C GLU A 280 1.56 -27.00 -11.89
N MET A 281 0.66 -27.48 -11.02
CA MET A 281 -0.79 -27.45 -11.29
C MET A 281 -1.34 -26.04 -11.50
N LYS A 282 -0.74 -25.02 -10.86
CA LYS A 282 -1.21 -23.62 -10.94
C LYS A 282 -0.87 -22.94 -12.27
N PHE A 283 0.07 -23.48 -13.05
CA PHE A 283 0.40 -22.97 -14.38
C PHE A 283 -0.63 -23.40 -15.43
N LYS A 284 -1.23 -24.60 -15.29
CA LYS A 284 -2.25 -25.09 -16.22
C LYS A 284 -3.49 -24.17 -16.27
N ASP A 285 -3.86 -23.59 -15.12
CA ASP A 285 -4.98 -22.65 -15.03
C ASP A 285 -4.64 -21.28 -15.66
N ILE A 286 -3.40 -20.80 -15.48
CA ILE A 286 -2.91 -19.55 -16.09
C ILE A 286 -2.77 -19.69 -17.60
N ASP A 287 -2.22 -20.81 -18.08
CA ASP A 287 -2.11 -21.10 -19.52
C ASP A 287 -3.49 -21.20 -20.15
N LYS A 288 -4.46 -21.86 -19.49
CA LYS A 288 -5.85 -21.95 -19.96
C LYS A 288 -6.50 -20.56 -20.04
N THR A 289 -6.37 -19.76 -18.99
CA THR A 289 -6.92 -18.38 -18.95
C THR A 289 -6.26 -17.50 -20.01
N SER A 290 -4.95 -17.61 -20.20
CA SER A 290 -4.20 -16.86 -21.22
C SER A 290 -4.61 -17.28 -22.63
N ARG A 291 -4.91 -18.58 -22.84
CA ARG A 291 -5.47 -19.10 -24.09
C ARG A 291 -6.87 -18.54 -24.35
N GLU A 292 -7.75 -18.58 -23.36
CA GLU A 292 -9.12 -18.06 -23.45
C GLU A 292 -9.14 -16.55 -23.73
N VAL A 293 -8.26 -15.78 -23.09
CA VAL A 293 -8.10 -14.34 -23.35
C VAL A 293 -7.56 -14.10 -24.77
N SER A 294 -6.57 -14.88 -25.20
CA SER A 294 -6.00 -14.78 -26.55
C SER A 294 -7.03 -15.13 -27.63
N GLU A 295 -7.84 -16.17 -27.42
CA GLU A 295 -8.92 -16.58 -28.31
C GLU A 295 -10.03 -15.52 -28.36
N LYS A 296 -10.35 -14.92 -27.21
CA LYS A 296 -11.33 -13.83 -27.12
C LYS A 296 -10.85 -12.58 -27.88
N ILE A 297 -9.60 -12.16 -27.67
CA ILE A 297 -8.99 -11.05 -28.41
C ILE A 297 -8.96 -11.35 -29.92
N ALA A 298 -8.56 -12.56 -30.31
CA ALA A 298 -8.54 -12.97 -31.72
C ALA A 298 -9.94 -12.95 -32.36
N SER A 299 -10.97 -13.41 -31.64
CA SER A 299 -12.35 -13.37 -32.12
C SER A 299 -12.90 -11.94 -32.24
N GLU A 300 -12.56 -11.04 -31.31
CA GLU A 300 -12.95 -9.63 -31.37
C GLU A 300 -12.23 -8.87 -32.50
N LEU A 301 -10.99 -9.24 -32.82
CA LEU A 301 -10.23 -8.70 -33.94
C LEU A 301 -10.73 -9.21 -35.31
N ASN A 302 -11.21 -10.46 -35.39
CA ASN A 302 -11.76 -11.05 -36.61
C ASN A 302 -13.18 -10.56 -36.97
N ILE A 303 -13.83 -9.70 -36.16
CA ILE A 303 -15.16 -9.13 -36.46
C ILE A 303 -15.06 -7.82 -37.28
N LYS A 304 -13.87 -7.29 -37.55
CA LYS A 304 -13.68 -6.06 -38.36
C LYS A 304 -13.27 -6.27 -39.82
N GLY A 305 -13.15 -7.52 -40.27
CA GLY A 305 -12.70 -7.86 -41.63
C GLY A 305 -13.72 -8.65 -42.41
N ASP A 306 -14.97 -8.19 -42.50
CA ASP A 306 -15.86 -8.50 -43.64
C ASP A 306 -17.19 -7.74 -43.50
N LYS A 307 -17.20 -6.50 -43.99
CA LYS A 307 -18.39 -5.97 -44.67
C LYS A 307 -17.91 -5.27 -45.94
N LYS A 308 -18.27 -5.91 -47.05
CA LYS A 308 -18.32 -5.36 -48.41
C LYS A 308 -18.83 -3.93 -48.44
#